data_AF-A0A7S4FJW9-F1
#
_entry.id   AF-A0A7S4FJW9-F1
#
_cell.length_a   1.000
_cell.length_b   1.000
_cell.length_c   1.000
_cell.angle_alpha   90.00
_cell.angle_beta   90.00
_cell.angle_gamma   90.00
#
_symmetry.space_group_name_H-M   'P 1'
#
loop_
_entity.id
_entity.type
_entity.pdbx_description
1 polymer ?
#
loop_
_entity_poly.entity_id
_entity_poly.type
_entity_poly.pdbx_seq_one_letter_code
_entity_poly.pdbx_strand_id
1 'polypeptide(L)'
;NFVPGVLAFFNCIQHNWCDLCRDIREGTVSKQHVSLPPATAASLQPLLTPNPRRAEQLQQLFEENNFRATSIWKGFAGVLAVNTGPNFDLYTERLKAMFISPGEFLYNGVYAATEGFMGIQVRPTGRSYVLHPQTMFWEFIPLAQMHEAQPKTLFVDQVNEGETYELVISNTSGLLRHRLGDVVKVVGRYNNMPEVEFQYRKGQLIDLRGEKTCEKDFFAAFQEAVAQRQTVLGYTCVDPLLTRR
;
A
#
# COMPACT_ATOMS: atom_id res chain seq x y z
N ASN A 1 -0.22 -6.83 -1.09
CA ASN A 1 -0.72 -6.13 -2.28
C ASN A 1 -0.66 -4.63 -2.00
N PHE A 2 0.42 -3.97 -2.41
CA PHE A 2 0.71 -2.57 -2.07
C PHE A 2 0.82 -1.74 -3.35
N VAL A 3 0.49 -0.44 -3.26
CA VAL A 3 0.55 0.49 -4.39
C VAL A 3 1.88 0.48 -5.17
N PRO A 4 3.08 0.40 -4.55
CA PRO A 4 4.33 0.34 -5.30
C PRO A 4 4.41 -0.86 -6.25
N GLY A 5 3.86 -2.02 -5.84
CA GLY A 5 3.81 -3.21 -6.69
C GLY A 5 2.84 -3.03 -7.87
N VAL A 6 1.70 -2.37 -7.64
CA VAL A 6 0.76 -2.04 -8.73
C VAL A 6 1.39 -1.05 -9.70
N LEU A 7 2.05 0.00 -9.19
CA LEU A 7 2.77 0.96 -10.02
C LEU A 7 3.86 0.26 -10.85
N ALA A 8 4.63 -0.66 -10.24
CA ALA A 8 5.64 -1.45 -10.94
C ALA A 8 5.01 -2.33 -12.03
N PHE A 9 3.83 -2.91 -11.79
CA PHE A 9 3.09 -3.67 -12.79
C PHE A 9 2.69 -2.81 -14.01
N PHE A 10 2.09 -1.64 -13.79
CA PHE A 10 1.76 -0.72 -14.88
C PHE A 10 3.00 -0.24 -15.63
N ASN A 11 4.06 0.13 -14.92
CA ASN A 11 5.34 0.47 -15.55
C ASN A 11 5.89 -0.69 -16.37
N CYS A 12 5.83 -1.93 -15.87
CA CYS A 12 6.28 -3.11 -16.60
C CYS A 12 5.53 -3.25 -17.93
N ILE A 13 4.22 -3.06 -17.94
CA ILE A 13 3.42 -3.06 -19.18
C ILE A 13 3.90 -1.94 -20.12
N GLN A 14 4.06 -0.72 -19.61
CA GLN A 14 4.48 0.43 -20.42
C GLN A 14 5.89 0.27 -21.00
N HIS A 15 6.79 -0.45 -20.34
CA HIS A 15 8.16 -0.66 -20.85
C HIS A 15 8.25 -1.86 -21.81
N ASN A 16 7.39 -2.87 -21.65
CA ASN A 16 7.47 -4.12 -22.40
C ASN A 16 6.31 -4.30 -23.40
N TRP A 17 5.61 -3.22 -23.76
CA TRP A 17 4.40 -3.32 -24.56
C TRP A 17 4.63 -3.91 -25.95
N CYS A 18 5.80 -3.71 -26.56
CA CYS A 18 6.15 -4.29 -27.86
C CYS A 18 6.12 -5.82 -27.83
N ASP A 19 6.76 -6.40 -26.81
CA ASP A 19 6.77 -7.85 -26.60
C ASP A 19 5.37 -8.36 -26.28
N LEU A 20 4.63 -7.66 -25.41
CA LEU A 20 3.25 -8.02 -25.08
C LEU A 20 2.35 -8.01 -26.33
N CYS A 21 2.50 -7.02 -27.22
CA CYS A 21 1.72 -6.96 -28.46
C CYS A 21 2.11 -8.07 -29.43
N ARG A 22 3.40 -8.41 -29.57
CA ARG A 22 3.83 -9.58 -30.36
C ARG A 22 3.21 -10.87 -29.80
N ASP A 23 3.33 -11.08 -28.50
CA ASP A 23 2.86 -12.27 -27.81
C ASP A 23 1.33 -12.44 -27.93
N ILE A 24 0.56 -11.34 -27.84
CA ILE A 24 -0.89 -11.33 -28.12
C ILE A 24 -1.18 -11.61 -29.59
N ARG A 25 -0.40 -11.04 -30.52
CA ARG A 25 -0.57 -11.24 -31.97
C ARG A 25 -0.38 -12.71 -32.35
N GLU A 26 0.64 -13.34 -31.78
CA GLU A 26 1.05 -14.72 -32.10
C GLU A 26 0.39 -15.78 -31.21
N GLY A 27 -0.20 -15.39 -30.07
CA GLY A 27 -0.74 -16.32 -29.10
C GLY A 27 0.36 -17.15 -28.41
N THR A 28 1.50 -16.54 -28.13
CA THR A 28 2.66 -17.21 -27.52
C THR A 28 3.24 -16.34 -26.40
N VAL A 29 4.18 -16.89 -25.62
CA VAL A 29 5.03 -16.10 -24.70
C VAL A 29 6.45 -16.11 -25.21
N SER A 30 7.06 -14.94 -25.27
CA SER A 30 8.46 -14.79 -25.66
C SER A 30 9.42 -15.58 -24.77
N LYS A 31 10.18 -16.49 -25.37
CA LYS A 31 11.24 -17.23 -24.69
C LYS A 31 12.55 -16.44 -24.60
N GLN A 32 12.66 -15.30 -25.28
CA GLN A 32 13.88 -14.47 -25.27
C GLN A 32 14.00 -13.63 -24.00
N HIS A 33 12.87 -13.13 -23.49
CA HIS A 33 12.85 -12.20 -22.37
C HIS A 33 12.15 -12.76 -21.12
N VAL A 34 11.44 -13.90 -21.25
CA VAL A 34 10.73 -14.53 -20.13
C VAL A 34 11.12 -16.00 -20.03
N SER A 35 11.63 -16.39 -18.87
CA SER A 35 11.84 -17.78 -18.49
C SER A 35 10.71 -18.23 -17.58
N LEU A 36 9.81 -19.06 -18.12
CA LEU A 36 8.70 -19.63 -17.36
C LEU A 36 9.05 -21.05 -16.91
N PRO A 37 8.76 -21.42 -15.65
CA PRO A 37 8.78 -22.82 -15.23
C PRO A 37 7.90 -23.68 -16.16
N PRO A 38 8.29 -24.93 -16.49
CA PRO A 38 7.54 -25.77 -17.42
C PRO A 38 6.05 -25.94 -17.05
N ALA A 39 5.76 -26.07 -15.76
CA ALA A 39 4.38 -26.17 -15.26
C ALA A 39 3.54 -24.91 -15.53
N THR A 40 4.15 -23.72 -15.37
CA THR A 40 3.51 -22.43 -15.64
C THR A 40 3.26 -22.26 -17.14
N ALA A 41 4.26 -22.57 -17.97
CA ALA A 41 4.12 -22.51 -19.42
C ALA A 41 2.99 -23.41 -19.94
N ALA A 42 2.93 -24.66 -19.46
CA ALA A 42 1.87 -25.61 -19.81
C ALA A 42 0.47 -25.12 -19.39
N SER A 43 0.36 -24.47 -18.23
CA SER A 43 -0.91 -23.94 -17.72
C SER A 43 -1.39 -22.70 -18.48
N LEU A 44 -0.46 -21.90 -19.03
CA LEU A 44 -0.78 -20.70 -19.81
C LEU A 44 -1.11 -21.03 -21.27
N GLN A 45 -0.49 -22.06 -21.84
CA GLN A 45 -0.67 -22.44 -23.26
C GLN A 45 -2.13 -22.49 -23.73
N PRO A 46 -3.11 -23.09 -23.00
CA PRO A 46 -4.50 -23.12 -23.47
C PRO A 46 -5.21 -21.75 -23.41
N LEU A 47 -4.66 -20.78 -22.68
CA LEU A 47 -5.22 -19.42 -22.55
C LEU A 47 -4.70 -18.48 -23.64
N LEU A 48 -3.63 -18.85 -24.33
CA LEU A 48 -2.96 -18.02 -25.33
C LEU A 48 -3.48 -18.37 -26.72
N THR A 49 -4.33 -17.51 -27.25
CA THR A 49 -4.85 -17.61 -28.62
C THR A 49 -4.40 -16.40 -29.43
N PRO A 50 -3.97 -16.58 -30.70
CA PRO A 50 -3.55 -15.46 -31.54
C PRO A 50 -4.67 -14.43 -31.70
N ASN A 51 -4.37 -13.15 -31.43
CA ASN A 51 -5.31 -12.04 -31.55
C ASN A 51 -4.65 -10.80 -32.18
N PRO A 52 -4.39 -10.81 -33.51
CA PRO A 52 -3.70 -9.73 -34.20
C PRO A 52 -4.45 -8.39 -34.11
N ARG A 53 -5.79 -8.42 -34.18
CA ARG A 53 -6.62 -7.23 -34.08
C ARG A 53 -6.44 -6.53 -32.73
N ARG A 54 -6.38 -7.28 -31.64
CA ARG A 54 -6.15 -6.71 -30.31
C ARG A 54 -4.73 -6.18 -30.17
N ALA A 55 -3.73 -6.87 -30.71
CA ALA A 55 -2.35 -6.43 -30.70
C ALA A 55 -2.17 -5.09 -31.41
N GLU A 56 -2.78 -4.90 -32.58
CA GLU A 56 -2.75 -3.62 -33.31
C GLU A 56 -3.40 -2.48 -32.53
N GLN A 57 -4.56 -2.72 -31.91
CA GLN A 57 -5.23 -1.73 -31.05
C GLN A 57 -4.37 -1.29 -29.87
N LEU A 58 -3.69 -2.25 -29.22
CA LEU A 58 -2.82 -1.97 -28.09
C LEU A 58 -1.55 -1.23 -28.54
N GLN A 59 -0.94 -1.68 -29.63
CA GLN A 59 0.23 -1.03 -30.22
C GLN A 59 -0.04 0.45 -30.50
N GLN A 60 -1.13 0.78 -31.19
CA GLN A 60 -1.50 2.17 -31.46
C GLN A 60 -1.67 2.99 -30.16
N LEU A 61 -2.34 2.42 -29.16
CA LEU A 61 -2.56 3.06 -27.86
C LEU A 61 -1.24 3.38 -27.13
N PHE A 62 -0.25 2.48 -27.19
CA PHE A 62 1.05 2.70 -26.57
C PHE A 62 1.92 3.70 -27.36
N GLU A 63 1.87 3.66 -28.70
CA GLU A 63 2.58 4.61 -29.57
C GLU A 63 2.05 6.05 -29.39
N GLU A 64 0.75 6.22 -29.15
CA GLU A 64 0.11 7.50 -28.83
C GLU A 64 0.38 7.99 -27.39
N ASN A 65 1.11 7.22 -26.59
CA ASN A 65 1.38 7.47 -25.16
C ASN A 65 0.10 7.74 -24.34
N ASN A 66 -1.02 7.09 -24.72
CA ASN A 66 -2.34 7.27 -24.11
C ASN A 66 -2.72 6.08 -23.20
N PHE A 67 -1.71 5.50 -22.56
CA PHE A 67 -1.90 4.33 -21.71
C PHE A 67 -2.52 4.70 -20.36
N ARG A 68 -3.80 4.35 -20.20
CA ARG A 68 -4.50 4.27 -18.91
C ARG A 68 -5.09 2.89 -18.70
N ALA A 69 -5.41 2.56 -17.45
CA ALA A 69 -6.01 1.27 -17.10
C ALA A 69 -7.29 0.99 -17.91
N THR A 70 -8.22 1.94 -17.96
CA THR A 70 -9.46 1.83 -18.75
C THR A 70 -9.24 1.77 -20.26
N SER A 71 -8.12 2.29 -20.78
CA SER A 71 -7.76 2.17 -22.20
C SER A 71 -7.49 0.71 -22.60
N ILE A 72 -7.00 -0.11 -21.66
CA ILE A 72 -6.77 -1.55 -21.86
C ILE A 72 -7.99 -2.37 -21.40
N TRP A 73 -8.43 -2.21 -20.17
CA TRP A 73 -9.48 -3.03 -19.56
C TRP A 73 -10.83 -2.30 -19.58
N LYS A 74 -11.67 -2.64 -20.56
CA LYS A 74 -13.05 -2.13 -20.63
C LYS A 74 -13.83 -2.59 -19.40
N GLY A 75 -14.33 -1.64 -18.62
CA GLY A 75 -15.02 -1.92 -17.34
C GLY A 75 -14.08 -1.91 -16.13
N PHE A 76 -12.82 -1.49 -16.27
CA PHE A 76 -11.95 -1.24 -15.14
C PHE A 76 -12.56 -0.18 -14.23
N ALA A 77 -12.82 -0.56 -12.97
CA ALA A 77 -13.44 0.32 -12.00
C ALA A 77 -12.42 0.93 -11.03
N GLY A 78 -11.29 0.27 -10.81
CA GLY A 78 -10.28 0.73 -9.87
C GLY A 78 -9.26 -0.32 -9.47
N VAL A 79 -8.37 0.09 -8.58
CA VAL A 79 -7.31 -0.74 -7.99
C VAL A 79 -7.65 -1.04 -6.54
N LEU A 80 -7.53 -2.31 -6.16
CA LEU A 80 -7.47 -2.74 -4.77
C LEU A 80 -6.00 -2.87 -4.35
N ALA A 81 -5.50 -1.94 -3.54
CA ALA A 81 -4.13 -1.98 -3.02
C ALA A 81 -3.99 -1.15 -1.75
N VAL A 82 -3.10 -1.59 -0.85
CA VAL A 82 -2.74 -0.81 0.33
C VAL A 82 -2.05 0.48 -0.11
N ASN A 83 -2.71 1.60 0.19
CA ASN A 83 -2.33 2.96 -0.18
C ASN A 83 -2.27 3.91 1.04
N THR A 84 -2.43 3.39 2.26
CA THR A 84 -2.45 4.17 3.49
C THR A 84 -1.14 4.04 4.26
N GLY A 85 -0.63 5.17 4.72
CA GLY A 85 0.66 5.31 5.38
C GLY A 85 1.54 6.29 4.59
N PRO A 86 2.43 7.06 5.24
CA PRO A 86 3.19 8.12 4.58
C PRO A 86 4.01 7.59 3.38
N ASN A 87 4.62 6.42 3.52
CA ASN A 87 5.42 5.77 2.46
C ASN A 87 4.67 5.50 1.16
N PHE A 88 3.35 5.43 1.17
CA PHE A 88 2.57 5.08 -0.02
C PHE A 88 2.02 6.29 -0.76
N ASP A 89 2.12 7.49 -0.20
CA ASP A 89 1.50 8.69 -0.77
C ASP A 89 2.14 9.06 -2.12
N LEU A 90 3.48 9.08 -2.18
CA LEU A 90 4.21 9.34 -3.43
C LEU A 90 3.81 8.36 -4.55
N TYR A 91 3.76 7.07 -4.23
CA TYR A 91 3.42 6.04 -5.20
C TYR A 91 1.94 6.09 -5.60
N THR A 92 1.07 6.47 -4.66
CA THR A 92 -0.37 6.64 -4.89
C THR A 92 -0.62 7.78 -5.86
N GLU A 93 -0.01 8.93 -5.64
CA GLU A 93 -0.16 10.09 -6.52
C GLU A 93 0.44 9.81 -7.91
N ARG A 94 1.59 9.13 -7.97
CA ARG A 94 2.19 8.73 -9.25
C ARG A 94 1.33 7.72 -10.01
N LEU A 95 0.82 6.68 -9.35
CA LEU A 95 -0.08 5.69 -9.94
C LEU A 95 -1.32 6.39 -10.49
N LYS A 96 -1.94 7.27 -9.69
CA LYS A 96 -3.11 8.03 -10.11
C LYS A 96 -2.82 8.90 -11.33
N ALA A 97 -1.78 9.70 -11.28
CA ALA A 97 -1.44 10.64 -12.35
C ALA A 97 -1.15 9.93 -13.69
N MET A 98 -0.46 8.78 -13.63
CA MET A 98 0.00 8.09 -14.84
C MET A 98 -1.05 7.14 -15.41
N PHE A 99 -1.74 6.35 -14.58
CA PHE A 99 -2.44 5.15 -15.06
C PHE A 99 -3.92 5.10 -14.71
N ILE A 100 -4.38 5.89 -13.75
CA ILE A 100 -5.78 5.85 -13.26
C ILE A 100 -6.54 7.06 -13.80
N SER A 101 -7.74 6.84 -14.32
CA SER A 101 -8.59 7.92 -14.84
C SER A 101 -9.44 8.55 -13.75
N PRO A 102 -9.89 9.81 -13.92
CA PRO A 102 -10.90 10.40 -13.04
C PRO A 102 -12.15 9.52 -12.94
N GLY A 103 -12.58 9.22 -11.71
CA GLY A 103 -13.74 8.36 -11.44
C GLY A 103 -13.40 6.89 -11.16
N GLU A 104 -12.18 6.44 -11.44
CA GLU A 104 -11.69 5.12 -11.01
C GLU A 104 -11.24 5.18 -9.54
N PHE A 105 -11.53 4.13 -8.76
CA PHE A 105 -11.18 4.10 -7.34
C PHE A 105 -9.78 3.54 -7.09
N LEU A 106 -9.12 4.03 -6.04
CA LEU A 106 -7.98 3.36 -5.42
C LEU A 106 -8.38 3.08 -3.97
N TYR A 107 -8.64 1.81 -3.68
CA TYR A 107 -9.28 1.40 -2.44
C TYR A 107 -8.37 0.44 -1.65
N ASN A 108 -8.29 0.63 -0.34
CA ASN A 108 -7.69 -0.35 0.56
C ASN A 108 -8.73 -0.93 1.51
N GLY A 109 -9.29 -2.08 1.16
CA GLY A 109 -10.36 -2.67 1.96
C GLY A 109 -9.95 -3.18 3.34
N VAL A 110 -8.65 -3.40 3.60
CA VAL A 110 -8.21 -4.17 4.78
C VAL A 110 -6.98 -3.54 5.43
N TYR A 111 -7.05 -3.40 6.74
CA TYR A 111 -5.90 -3.23 7.62
C TYR A 111 -5.59 -4.58 8.29
N ALA A 112 -4.42 -5.14 7.96
CA ALA A 112 -3.95 -6.42 8.45
C ALA A 112 -2.42 -6.38 8.68
N ALA A 113 -1.92 -7.24 9.57
CA ALA A 113 -0.50 -7.50 9.75
C ALA A 113 -0.28 -8.99 10.05
N THR A 114 0.97 -9.36 10.35
CA THR A 114 1.36 -10.74 10.65
C THR A 114 0.62 -11.32 11.86
N GLU A 115 0.22 -10.46 12.78
CA GLU A 115 -0.51 -10.79 14.00
C GLU A 115 -1.99 -11.11 13.74
N GLY A 116 -2.51 -10.73 12.58
CA GLY A 116 -3.85 -11.08 12.10
C GLY A 116 -4.58 -9.91 11.42
N PHE A 117 -5.90 -10.03 11.37
CA PHE A 117 -6.78 -9.04 10.76
C PHE A 117 -7.20 -7.97 11.77
N MET A 118 -6.91 -6.70 11.47
CA MET A 118 -7.19 -5.57 12.37
C MET A 118 -8.55 -4.94 12.08
N GLY A 119 -8.84 -4.65 10.82
CA GLY A 119 -10.04 -3.87 10.50
C GLY A 119 -10.28 -3.68 9.01
N ILE A 120 -11.39 -3.03 8.71
CA ILE A 120 -11.84 -2.76 7.35
C ILE A 120 -12.02 -1.27 7.12
N GLN A 121 -11.78 -0.84 5.90
CA GLN A 121 -12.22 0.47 5.46
C GLN A 121 -13.73 0.37 5.16
N VAL A 122 -14.56 1.15 5.85
CA VAL A 122 -16.03 1.10 5.64
C VAL A 122 -16.48 2.10 4.56
N ARG A 123 -15.71 3.17 4.38
CA ARG A 123 -16.01 4.22 3.39
C ARG A 123 -15.26 3.94 2.09
N PRO A 124 -15.88 4.15 0.92
CA PRO A 124 -15.19 3.94 -0.37
C PRO A 124 -14.00 4.89 -0.57
N THR A 125 -13.96 5.99 0.16
CA THR A 125 -12.89 6.99 0.16
C THR A 125 -12.41 7.24 1.59
N GLY A 126 -11.14 7.60 1.74
CA GLY A 126 -10.53 7.92 3.03
C GLY A 126 -9.30 7.05 3.30
N ARG A 127 -8.79 7.15 4.53
CA ARG A 127 -7.58 6.43 4.97
C ARG A 127 -7.77 5.72 6.31
N SER A 128 -9.02 5.65 6.76
CA SER A 128 -9.41 5.16 8.06
C SER A 128 -9.96 3.73 7.99
N TYR A 129 -9.79 3.01 9.09
CA TYR A 129 -10.23 1.63 9.27
C TYR A 129 -11.04 1.51 10.54
N VAL A 130 -12.14 0.79 10.47
CA VAL A 130 -12.88 0.38 11.66
C VAL A 130 -12.26 -0.90 12.18
N LEU A 131 -11.78 -0.86 13.43
CA LEU A 131 -11.22 -2.04 14.08
C LEU A 131 -12.30 -3.12 14.28
N HIS A 132 -11.97 -4.37 13.97
CA HIS A 132 -12.93 -5.46 14.03
C HIS A 132 -13.04 -6.00 15.47
N PRO A 133 -14.24 -6.03 16.07
CA PRO A 133 -14.41 -6.39 17.48
C PRO A 133 -14.14 -7.86 17.80
N GLN A 134 -14.23 -8.75 16.82
CA GLN A 134 -14.13 -10.20 17.06
C GLN A 134 -12.76 -10.80 16.68
N THR A 135 -11.84 -10.01 16.12
CA THR A 135 -10.53 -10.55 15.71
C THR A 135 -9.49 -10.41 16.79
N MET A 136 -9.50 -9.29 17.52
CA MET A 136 -8.56 -8.98 18.58
C MET A 136 -9.32 -8.36 19.75
N PHE A 137 -8.80 -8.57 20.96
CA PHE A 137 -9.06 -7.67 22.08
C PHE A 137 -8.14 -6.47 21.96
N TRP A 138 -8.71 -5.26 22.01
CA TRP A 138 -8.02 -4.01 21.72
C TRP A 138 -7.75 -3.22 23.00
N GLU A 139 -6.48 -2.91 23.21
CA GLU A 139 -5.98 -1.98 24.21
C GLU A 139 -5.24 -0.84 23.51
N PHE A 140 -5.31 0.36 24.10
CA PHE A 140 -4.74 1.58 23.52
C PHE A 140 -3.81 2.24 24.54
N ILE A 141 -2.54 2.40 24.20
CA ILE A 141 -1.60 3.17 25.02
C ILE A 141 -1.62 4.61 24.52
N PRO A 142 -1.98 5.61 25.34
CA PRO A 142 -1.87 7.02 24.95
C PRO A 142 -0.45 7.36 24.49
N LEU A 143 -0.32 8.11 23.40
CA LEU A 143 0.99 8.45 22.83
C LEU A 143 1.97 9.04 23.87
N ALA A 144 1.49 9.87 24.79
CA ALA A 144 2.28 10.45 25.87
C ALA A 144 2.91 9.41 26.83
N GLN A 145 2.26 8.25 27.00
CA GLN A 145 2.68 7.19 27.92
C GLN A 145 3.44 6.06 27.19
N MET A 146 3.63 6.17 25.87
CA MET A 146 4.17 5.09 25.03
C MET A 146 5.54 4.57 25.49
N HIS A 147 6.36 5.40 26.14
CA HIS A 147 7.72 5.04 26.57
C HIS A 147 7.80 4.56 28.02
N GLU A 148 6.68 4.51 28.74
CA GLU A 148 6.65 3.98 30.09
C GLU A 148 6.90 2.47 30.08
N ALA A 149 7.54 1.96 31.14
CA ALA A 149 7.78 0.54 31.30
C ALA A 149 6.48 -0.26 31.47
N GLN A 150 5.48 0.35 32.12
CA GLN A 150 4.15 -0.21 32.35
C GLN A 150 3.08 0.86 32.06
N PRO A 151 2.82 1.18 30.80
CA PRO A 151 1.85 2.21 30.45
C PRO A 151 0.44 1.76 30.82
N LYS A 152 -0.39 2.72 31.22
CA LYS A 152 -1.81 2.44 31.40
C LYS A 152 -2.47 2.32 30.02
N THR A 153 -3.20 1.23 29.83
CA THR A 153 -4.00 1.02 28.62
C THR A 153 -5.43 1.49 28.81
N LEU A 154 -6.02 1.92 27.71
CA LEU A 154 -7.44 2.24 27.58
C LEU A 154 -8.12 1.16 26.76
N PHE A 155 -9.41 0.93 27.00
CA PHE A 155 -10.25 0.08 26.16
C PHE A 155 -10.94 0.86 25.04
N VAL A 156 -11.59 0.13 24.13
CA VAL A 156 -12.28 0.70 22.96
C VAL A 156 -13.28 1.80 23.31
N ASP A 157 -13.95 1.74 24.46
CA ASP A 157 -14.93 2.74 24.92
C ASP A 157 -14.29 3.99 25.53
N GLN A 158 -12.99 3.93 25.86
CA GLN A 158 -12.28 4.99 26.59
C GLN A 158 -11.40 5.87 25.70
N VAL A 159 -11.28 5.56 24.40
CA VAL A 159 -10.51 6.37 23.46
C VAL A 159 -11.29 7.57 22.97
N ASN A 160 -10.58 8.67 22.73
CA ASN A 160 -11.14 9.94 22.29
C ASN A 160 -10.79 10.20 20.81
N GLU A 161 -11.73 10.80 20.08
CA GLU A 161 -11.48 11.28 18.72
C GLU A 161 -10.42 12.40 18.72
N GLY A 162 -9.55 12.38 17.72
CA GLY A 162 -8.42 13.32 17.59
C GLY A 162 -7.14 12.84 18.29
N GLU A 163 -7.25 11.93 19.25
CA GLU A 163 -6.11 11.43 20.01
C GLU A 163 -5.38 10.28 19.30
N THR A 164 -4.09 10.15 19.63
CA THR A 164 -3.19 9.15 19.03
C THR A 164 -2.77 8.11 20.06
N TYR A 165 -2.77 6.84 19.65
CA TYR A 165 -2.51 5.69 20.52
C TYR A 165 -1.61 4.66 19.85
N GLU A 166 -0.79 3.97 20.63
CA GLU A 166 -0.20 2.69 20.22
C GLU A 166 -1.21 1.57 20.44
N LEU A 167 -1.35 0.69 19.45
CA LEU A 167 -2.21 -0.49 19.55
C LEU A 167 -1.54 -1.61 20.33
N VAL A 168 -2.29 -2.16 21.27
CA VAL A 168 -1.98 -3.38 22.00
C VAL A 168 -3.09 -4.39 21.72
N ILE A 169 -2.71 -5.62 21.38
CA ILE A 169 -3.64 -6.66 20.96
C ILE A 169 -3.53 -7.90 21.85
N SER A 170 -4.65 -8.56 22.07
CA SER A 170 -4.68 -9.96 22.50
C SER A 170 -5.57 -10.78 21.59
N ASN A 171 -5.18 -12.02 21.27
CA ASN A 171 -5.90 -12.83 20.28
C ASN A 171 -5.92 -14.33 20.61
N THR A 172 -6.73 -15.07 19.86
CA THR A 172 -6.92 -16.52 20.05
C THR A 172 -5.71 -17.35 19.60
N SER A 173 -4.72 -16.73 18.95
CA SER A 173 -3.48 -17.39 18.52
C SER A 173 -2.37 -17.32 19.60
N GLY A 174 -2.69 -16.79 20.79
CA GLY A 174 -1.78 -16.78 21.94
C GLY A 174 -1.00 -15.47 22.12
N LEU A 175 -1.26 -14.43 21.32
CA LEU A 175 -0.74 -13.11 21.61
C LEU A 175 -1.52 -12.52 22.80
N LEU A 176 -0.82 -12.14 23.86
CA LEU A 176 -1.40 -11.57 25.08
C LEU A 176 -0.74 -10.23 25.36
N ARG A 177 -1.56 -9.17 25.39
CA ARG A 177 -1.12 -7.77 25.56
C ARG A 177 0.10 -7.42 24.70
N HIS A 178 0.10 -7.92 23.46
CA HIS A 178 1.19 -7.73 22.52
C HIS A 178 1.14 -6.31 21.96
N ARG A 179 2.22 -5.56 22.16
CA ARG A 179 2.39 -4.22 21.58
C ARG A 179 2.67 -4.35 20.09
N LEU A 180 1.70 -3.99 19.26
CA LEU A 180 1.79 -4.09 17.80
C LEU A 180 2.85 -3.13 17.23
N GLY A 181 3.15 -2.05 17.97
CA GLY A 181 4.00 -0.95 17.51
C GLY A 181 3.31 -0.01 16.54
N ASP A 182 2.13 -0.35 16.02
CA ASP A 182 1.34 0.55 15.19
C ASP A 182 0.76 1.69 16.01
N VAL A 183 1.00 2.90 15.53
CA VAL A 183 0.48 4.14 16.09
C VAL A 183 -0.64 4.61 15.20
N VAL A 184 -1.82 4.79 15.79
CA VAL A 184 -3.04 5.16 15.08
C VAL A 184 -3.69 6.36 15.73
N LYS A 185 -4.33 7.20 14.91
CA LYS A 185 -5.17 8.30 15.37
C LYS A 185 -6.63 7.88 15.29
N VAL A 186 -7.39 8.06 16.36
CA VAL A 186 -8.85 7.87 16.31
C VAL A 186 -9.45 9.07 15.58
N VAL A 187 -10.15 8.82 14.47
CA VAL A 187 -10.76 9.87 13.64
C VAL A 187 -12.29 9.83 13.64
N GLY A 188 -12.85 8.89 14.39
CA GLY A 188 -14.28 8.78 14.58
C GLY A 188 -14.66 7.46 15.21
N ARG A 189 -15.94 7.13 15.10
CA ARG A 189 -16.49 5.84 15.53
C ARG A 189 -17.45 5.32 14.49
N TYR A 190 -17.45 4.01 14.32
CA TYR A 190 -18.47 3.28 13.59
C TYR A 190 -19.24 2.42 14.59
N ASN A 191 -20.46 2.85 14.92
CA ASN A 191 -21.18 2.38 16.10
C ASN A 191 -20.29 2.53 17.35
N ASN A 192 -20.01 1.44 18.05
CA ASN A 192 -19.19 1.45 19.26
C ASN A 192 -17.68 1.29 18.98
N MET A 193 -17.30 0.93 17.75
CA MET A 193 -15.90 0.64 17.41
C MET A 193 -15.17 1.89 16.92
N PRO A 194 -13.91 2.10 17.35
CA PRO A 194 -13.11 3.23 16.87
C PRO A 194 -12.80 3.07 15.37
N GLU A 195 -12.96 4.18 14.65
CA GLU A 195 -12.45 4.38 13.29
C GLU A 195 -11.07 5.04 13.41
N VAL A 196 -10.04 4.38 12.90
CA VAL A 196 -8.63 4.74 13.13
C VAL A 196 -7.88 4.97 11.84
N GLU A 197 -7.03 5.99 11.80
CA GLU A 197 -6.07 6.25 10.73
C GLU A 197 -4.66 5.83 11.16
N PHE A 198 -4.03 4.98 10.36
CA PHE A 198 -2.64 4.59 10.56
C PHE A 198 -1.71 5.80 10.41
N GLN A 199 -0.85 6.02 11.41
CA GLN A 199 0.13 7.10 11.40
C GLN A 199 1.51 6.57 11.02
N TYR A 200 2.07 5.67 11.84
CA TYR A 200 3.39 5.08 11.64
C TYR A 200 3.57 3.82 12.51
N ARG A 201 4.64 3.06 12.27
CA ARG A 201 5.06 1.93 13.11
C ARG A 201 6.28 2.29 13.96
N LYS A 202 6.20 2.01 15.25
CA LYS A 202 7.29 2.15 16.22
C LYS A 202 8.48 1.29 15.77
N GLY A 203 9.63 1.93 15.55
CA GLY A 203 10.82 1.32 14.94
C GLY A 203 11.13 1.83 13.53
N GLN A 204 10.21 2.57 12.90
CA GLN A 204 10.45 3.32 11.66
C GLN A 204 10.74 4.80 11.91
N LEU A 205 11.24 5.13 13.11
CA LEU A 205 11.61 6.49 13.52
C LEU A 205 13.14 6.62 13.45
N ILE A 206 13.63 7.77 12.96
CA ILE A 206 15.04 8.13 13.10
C ILE A 206 15.17 8.95 14.39
N ASP A 207 15.99 8.46 15.31
CA ASP A 207 16.35 9.13 16.56
C ASP A 207 17.88 9.10 16.70
N LEU A 208 18.55 10.22 16.41
CA LEU A 208 20.01 10.32 16.47
C LEU A 208 20.48 11.05 17.74
N ARG A 209 19.76 12.09 18.19
CA ARG A 209 20.11 12.87 19.40
C ARG A 209 18.89 13.26 20.27
N GLY A 210 17.83 12.46 20.25
CA GLY A 210 16.61 12.69 21.02
C GLY A 210 15.51 13.42 20.23
N GLU A 211 15.82 13.95 19.04
CA GLU A 211 14.79 14.28 18.06
C GLU A 211 14.12 13.02 17.54
N LYS A 212 12.79 12.99 17.55
CA LYS A 212 12.01 11.88 16.99
C LYS A 212 11.51 12.31 15.65
N THR A 213 12.30 12.03 14.61
CA THR A 213 11.86 12.27 13.24
C THR A 213 11.05 11.07 12.80
N CYS A 214 9.73 11.25 12.71
CA CYS A 214 8.90 10.21 12.14
C CYS A 214 8.94 10.25 10.61
N GLU A 215 8.49 9.17 9.99
CA GLU A 215 8.46 9.07 8.54
C GLU A 215 7.68 10.21 7.88
N LYS A 216 6.60 10.68 8.53
CA LYS A 216 5.85 11.85 8.06
C LYS A 216 6.71 13.12 8.04
N ASP A 217 7.53 13.34 9.06
CA ASP A 217 8.42 14.50 9.15
C ASP A 217 9.53 14.42 8.10
N PHE A 218 10.12 13.23 7.93
CA PHE A 218 11.08 12.97 6.86
C PHE A 218 10.45 13.22 5.49
N PHE A 219 9.26 12.67 5.23
CA PHE A 219 8.59 12.82 3.94
C PHE A 219 8.23 14.28 3.66
N ALA A 220 7.78 15.04 4.66
CA ALA A 220 7.52 16.47 4.53
C ALA A 220 8.81 17.25 4.17
N ALA A 221 9.90 17.03 4.91
CA ALA A 221 11.19 17.66 4.64
C ALA A 221 11.76 17.25 3.27
N PHE A 222 11.58 15.98 2.90
CA PHE A 222 11.97 15.43 1.61
C PHE A 222 11.19 16.09 0.47
N GLN A 223 9.87 16.21 0.58
CA GLN A 223 9.05 16.91 -0.41
C GLN A 223 9.50 18.37 -0.60
N GLU A 224 9.79 19.07 0.50
CA GLU A 224 10.28 20.46 0.45
C GLU A 224 11.65 20.57 -0.26
N ALA A 225 12.59 19.69 0.08
CA ALA A 225 13.91 19.65 -0.55
C ALA A 225 13.84 19.34 -2.06
N VAL A 226 12.93 18.45 -2.44
CA VAL A 226 12.77 17.98 -3.82
C VAL A 226 12.06 19.01 -4.70
N ALA A 227 11.09 19.74 -4.13
CA ALA A 227 10.36 20.81 -4.82
C ALA A 227 11.28 21.88 -5.43
N GLN A 228 12.52 22.00 -4.93
CA GLN A 228 13.47 23.00 -5.37
C GLN A 228 14.40 22.55 -6.51
N ARG A 229 14.55 21.24 -6.81
CA ARG A 229 15.68 20.80 -7.67
C ARG A 229 15.42 19.70 -8.71
N GLN A 230 14.59 18.66 -8.48
CA GLN A 230 14.41 17.55 -9.45
C GLN A 230 13.11 16.74 -9.23
N THR A 231 12.70 15.92 -10.22
CA THR A 231 11.61 14.92 -10.07
C THR A 231 12.12 13.68 -9.35
N VAL A 232 11.53 13.32 -8.21
CA VAL A 232 11.86 12.07 -7.49
C VAL A 232 11.09 10.88 -8.05
N LEU A 233 11.82 9.81 -8.37
CA LEU A 233 11.25 8.54 -8.83
C LEU A 233 10.82 7.61 -7.69
N GLY A 234 11.48 7.71 -6.54
CA GLY A 234 11.22 6.94 -5.32
C GLY A 234 12.30 7.20 -4.28
N TYR A 235 12.10 6.70 -3.06
CA TYR A 235 13.11 6.73 -2.01
C TYR A 235 13.08 5.41 -1.24
N THR A 236 14.21 5.07 -0.62
CA THR A 236 14.33 3.97 0.33
C THR A 236 15.11 4.48 1.54
N CYS A 237 14.67 4.12 2.74
CA CYS A 237 15.41 4.39 3.96
C CYS A 237 16.04 3.07 4.42
N VAL A 238 17.36 3.05 4.55
CA VAL A 238 18.11 1.93 5.11
C VAL A 238 18.68 2.39 6.44
N ASP A 239 18.42 1.65 7.50
CA ASP A 239 19.08 1.89 8.79
C ASP A 239 20.58 1.59 8.64
N PRO A 240 21.47 2.59 8.83
CA PRO A 240 22.90 2.38 8.70
C PRO A 240 23.47 1.37 9.72
N LEU A 241 22.77 1.08 10.83
CA LEU A 241 23.22 0.10 11.83
C LEU A 241 23.20 -1.35 11.31
N LEU A 242 22.49 -1.64 10.23
CA LEU A 242 22.51 -2.95 9.56
C LEU A 242 23.71 -3.15 8.61
N THR A 243 24.61 -2.15 8.51
CA THR A 243 25.81 -2.23 7.65
C THR A 243 27.14 -2.44 8.39
N ARG A 244 27.12 -2.79 9.68
CA ARG A 244 28.33 -3.32 10.35
C ARG A 244 28.61 -4.74 9.87
N ARG A 245 29.46 -4.84 8.84
CA ARG A 245 30.23 -6.05 8.52
C ARG A 245 31.21 -6.36 9.64
#